data_AF-A0A091B4E7-F1
#
_entry.id   AF-A0A091B4E7-F1
#
_cell.length_a   1.000
_cell.length_b   1.000
_cell.length_c   1.000
_cell.angle_alpha   90.00
_cell.angle_beta   90.00
_cell.angle_gamma   90.00
#
_symmetry.space_group_name_H-M   'P 1'
#
loop_
_entity.id
_entity.type
_entity.pdbx_description
1 polymer ?
#
loop_
_entity_poly.entity_id
_entity_poly.type
_entity_poly.pdbx_seq_one_letter_code
_entity_poly.pdbx_strand_id
1 'polypeptide(L)' 'MQFALKLPLLGFESVKHMELKKIDDIFMRLESVEEGPSFTLVSPFALREYSFDIPSSLQA' A
#
# COMPACT_ATOMS: atom_id res chain seq x y z
N MET A 1 2.22 1.32 -11.56
CA MET A 1 3.51 1.87 -11.08
C MET A 1 4.07 0.91 -10.05
N GLN A 2 5.32 0.48 -10.21
CA GLN A 2 5.94 -0.47 -9.27
C GLN A 2 6.67 0.28 -8.15
N PHE A 3 6.54 -0.23 -6.93
CA PHE A 3 7.13 0.33 -5.73
C PHE A 3 7.90 -0.76 -4.98
N ALA A 4 9.06 -0.38 -4.45
CA ALA A 4 9.79 -1.19 -3.49
C ALA A 4 9.25 -0.91 -2.08
N LEU A 5 8.99 -1.96 -1.32
CA LEU A 5 8.50 -1.84 0.05
C LEU A 5 9.63 -1.39 0.99
N LYS A 6 9.43 -0.27 1.69
CA LYS A 6 10.38 0.22 2.72
C LYS A 6 10.34 -0.63 3.99
N LEU A 7 9.19 -1.25 4.26
CA LEU A 7 8.98 -2.18 5.37
C LEU A 7 8.40 -3.49 4.83
N PRO A 8 8.78 -4.64 5.39
CA PRO A 8 8.16 -5.90 5.03
C PRO A 8 6.67 -5.88 5.39
N LEU A 9 5.86 -6.48 4.52
CA LEU A 9 4.47 -6.76 4.83
C LEU A 9 4.42 -7.94 5.80
N LEU A 10 3.79 -7.74 6.95
CA LEU A 10 3.62 -8.79 7.96
C LEU A 10 2.83 -9.97 7.36
N GLY A 11 3.40 -11.17 7.44
CA GLY A 11 2.86 -12.39 6.82
C GLY A 11 3.20 -12.56 5.33
N PHE A 12 3.90 -11.59 4.73
CA PHE A 12 4.36 -11.61 3.34
C PHE A 12 5.78 -11.06 3.22
N GLU A 13 6.68 -11.52 4.09
CA GLU A 13 8.05 -11.03 4.23
C GLU A 13 8.91 -11.27 2.97
N SER A 14 8.50 -12.22 2.11
CA SER A 14 9.14 -12.48 0.81
C SER A 14 8.83 -11.40 -0.23
N VAL A 15 7.74 -10.65 -0.08
CA VAL A 15 7.31 -9.64 -1.04
C VAL A 15 8.16 -8.39 -0.86
N LYS A 16 8.88 -7.99 -1.92
CA LYS A 16 9.73 -6.80 -1.94
C LYS A 16 9.23 -5.71 -2.88
N HIS A 17 8.52 -6.11 -3.93
CA HIS A 17 8.03 -5.23 -4.98
C HIS A 17 6.54 -5.43 -5.16
N MET A 18 5.82 -4.31 -5.22
CA MET A 18 4.39 -4.31 -5.47
C MET A 18 4.04 -3.31 -6.56
N GLU A 19 3.07 -3.65 -7.37
CA GLU A 19 2.49 -2.76 -8.37
C GLU A 19 1.22 -2.11 -7.83
N LEU A 20 1.18 -0.79 -7.87
CA LEU A 20 -0.02 -0.01 -7.61
C LEU A 20 -0.72 0.32 -8.93
N LYS A 21 -2.00 -0.03 -9.01
CA LYS A 21 -2.92 0.24 -10.11
C LYS A 21 -4.10 1.07 -9.61
N LYS A 22 -4.47 2.12 -10.34
CA LYS A 22 -5.71 2.85 -10.07
C LYS A 22 -6.88 2.04 -10.61
N ILE A 23 -7.91 1.80 -9.80
CA ILE A 23 -9.16 1.19 -10.26
C ILE A 23 -10.12 2.32 -10.65
N ASP A 24 -10.38 3.22 -9.70
CA ASP A 24 -11.19 4.42 -9.88
C ASP A 24 -10.70 5.55 -8.95
N ASP A 25 -11.53 6.57 -8.74
CA ASP A 25 -11.17 7.74 -7.94
C ASP A 25 -11.15 7.47 -6.42
N ILE A 26 -11.72 6.35 -5.97
CA ILE A 26 -11.83 5.96 -4.56
C ILE A 26 -10.94 4.75 -4.26
N PHE A 27 -10.88 3.79 -5.19
CA PHE A 27 -10.22 2.50 -5.04
C PHE A 27 -8.94 2.39 -5.87
N MET A 28 -7.93 1.79 -5.26
CA MET A 28 -6.68 1.39 -5.90
C MET A 28 -6.42 -0.09 -5.63
N ARG A 29 -5.62 -0.74 -6.46
CA ARG A 29 -5.14 -2.10 -6.25
C ARG A 29 -3.65 -2.09 -6.02
N LEU A 30 -3.19 -2.76 -4.99
CA LEU A 30 -1.78 -3.00 -4.70
C LEU A 30 -1.53 -4.50 -4.79
N GLU A 31 -0.83 -4.95 -5.82
CA GLU A 31 -0.58 -6.36 -6.10
C GLU A 31 0.91 -6.68 -6.07
N SER A 32 1.26 -7.89 -5.62
CA SER A 32 2.63 -8.38 -5.75
C SER A 32 3.01 -8.47 -7.22
N VAL A 33 4.25 -8.09 -7.56
CA VAL A 33 4.78 -8.26 -8.92
C VAL A 33 5.05 -9.74 -9.24
N GLU A 34 5.27 -10.55 -8.20
CA GLU A 34 5.51 -12.00 -8.31
C GLU A 34 4.33 -12.77 -7.68
N GLU A 35 4.54 -14.01 -7.22
CA GLU A 35 3.54 -14.71 -6.40
C GLU A 35 3.34 -13.97 -5.08
N GLY A 36 2.11 -13.64 -4.76
CA GLY A 36 1.80 -12.94 -3.53
C GLY A 36 0.38 -12.40 -3.46
N PRO A 37 0.10 -11.59 -2.43
CA PRO A 37 -1.22 -11.06 -2.19
C PRO A 37 -1.55 -9.91 -3.15
N SER A 38 -2.84 -9.74 -3.38
CA SER A 38 -3.41 -8.54 -4.01
C SER A 38 -4.37 -7.88 -3.02
N PHE A 39 -4.11 -6.61 -2.72
CA PHE A 39 -4.91 -5.80 -1.82
C PHE A 39 -5.70 -4.76 -2.60
N THR A 40 -6.94 -4.53 -2.20
CA THR A 40 -7.73 -3.37 -2.64
C THR A 40 -7.61 -2.29 -1.59
N LEU A 41 -7.02 -1.16 -1.98
CA LEU A 41 -6.86 0.02 -1.15
C LEU A 41 -8.00 1.00 -1.41
N VAL A 42 -8.34 1.78 -0.39
CA VAL A 42 -9.30 2.88 -0.48
C VAL A 42 -8.71 4.10 0.21
N SER A 43 -8.94 5.30 -0.33
CA SER A 43 -8.55 6.53 0.34
C SER A 43 -9.41 6.74 1.59
N PRO A 44 -8.84 6.70 2.81
CA PRO A 44 -9.63 6.89 4.03
C PRO A 44 -10.19 8.31 4.14
N PHE A 45 -9.52 9.30 3.54
CA PHE A 45 -9.97 10.70 3.47
C PHE A 45 -11.26 10.88 2.66
N ALA A 46 -11.55 9.98 1.73
CA ALA A 46 -12.80 10.00 0.97
C ALA A 46 -13.99 9.46 1.79
N LEU A 47 -13.72 8.71 2.85
CA LEU A 47 -14.74 8.04 3.65
C LEU A 47 -15.07 8.80 4.94
N ARG A 48 -14.09 9.50 5.52
CA ARG A 48 -14.25 10.25 6.77
C ARG A 48 -13.10 11.22 6.98
N GLU A 49 -13.27 12.13 7.93
CA GLU A 49 -12.14 12.88 8.50
C GLU A 49 -11.13 11.88 9.07
N TYR A 50 -9.96 11.82 8.43
CA TYR A 50 -8.89 10.90 8.77
C TYR A 50 -7.63 11.73 9.01
N SER A 51 -7.07 11.59 10.21
CA SER A 51 -5.79 12.19 10.59
C SER A 51 -4.96 11.11 11.26
N PHE A 52 -3.69 11.04 10.90
CA PHE A 52 -2.73 10.12 11.48
C PHE A 52 -1.35 10.74 11.51
N ASP A 53 -0.59 10.43 12.55
CA ASP A 53 0.80 10.83 12.67
C ASP A 53 1.71 9.71 12.17
N ILE A 54 2.64 10.04 11.29
CA ILE A 54 3.67 9.09 10.84
C ILE A 54 4.79 9.10 11.89
N PRO A 55 5.18 7.92 12.44
CA PRO A 55 6.31 7.84 13.35
C PRO A 55 7.57 8.44 12.73
N SER A 56 8.36 9.17 13.52
CA SER A 56 9.61 9.79 13.08
C SER A 56 10.65 8.78 12.59
N SER A 57 10.58 7.53 13.05
CA SER A 57 11.41 6.42 12.54
C SER A 57 11.11 6.03 11.08
N LEU A 58 9.96 6.44 10.56
CA LEU A 58 9.50 6.16 9.20
C LEU A 58 9.65 7.36 8.25
N GLN A 59 9.72 8.57 8.81
CA GLN A 59 10.03 9.80 8.08
C GLN A 59 11.46 9.72 7.53
N ALA A 60 11.62 9.94 6.23
CA ALA A 60 12.89 9.85 5.51
C ALA A 60 13.76 11.09 5.75
#